data_AF-A0A497BSK4-F1
#
_entry.id   AF-A0A497BSK4-F1
#
_cell.length_a   1.000
_cell.length_b   1.000
_cell.length_c   1.000
_cell.angle_alpha   90.00
_cell.angle_beta   90.00
_cell.angle_gamma   90.00
#
_symmetry.space_group_name_H-M   'P 1'
#
loop_
_entity.id
_entity.type
_entity.pdbx_description
1 polymer ?
#
loop_
_entity_poly.entity_id
_entity_poly.type
_entity_poly.pdbx_seq_one_letter_code
_entity_poly.pdbx_strand_id
1 'polypeptide(L)'
;MLSDLNSVLFVTLLPLIIVAQAVVVIWLVAHFGSDSIPANQVFQTALEKLAEAVPASATLSDAERLQLLLLSQFNFYLLLIPAMIAIGFATFSIVDEKLSRSLEPLLATPVRTWELLLGKALSGAIPALLVTWVCAGCFLLCTVLLGWGHLLSLMITPSWFLTMFLLTPTVALLSFILGIIGSSRASDSKSAQNLAVLIVIPVLVIIGVQLTGRIWFTTLPTLLLALGVGLVDVLGLLVATRLFQRESIVVKWR
;
A
#
# COMPACT_ATOMS: atom_id res chain seq x y z
N MET A 1 -2.24 16.98 -21.86
CA MET A 1 -0.85 17.46 -21.78
C MET A 1 -0.47 18.05 -20.41
N LEU A 2 -1.13 19.10 -19.89
CA LEU A 2 -0.87 19.58 -18.50
C LEU A 2 -1.47 18.67 -17.41
N SER A 3 -2.55 17.95 -17.70
CA SER A 3 -3.10 16.90 -16.81
C SER A 3 -2.16 15.70 -16.68
N ASP A 4 -1.45 15.36 -17.75
CA ASP A 4 -0.52 14.23 -17.79
C ASP A 4 0.70 14.52 -16.94
N LEU A 5 1.23 15.76 -16.97
CA LEU A 5 2.42 16.10 -16.20
C LEU A 5 2.16 16.04 -14.69
N ASN A 6 1.01 16.57 -14.22
CA ASN A 6 0.63 16.48 -12.81
C ASN A 6 0.33 15.03 -12.38
N SER A 7 -0.25 14.21 -13.26
CA SER A 7 -0.54 12.81 -12.97
C SER A 7 0.74 11.98 -12.93
N VAL A 8 1.67 12.20 -13.87
CA VAL A 8 2.99 11.55 -13.89
C VAL A 8 3.84 12.01 -12.71
N LEU A 9 3.86 13.30 -12.39
CA LEU A 9 4.53 13.83 -11.20
C LEU A 9 3.95 13.21 -9.93
N PHE A 10 2.63 13.11 -9.80
CA PHE A 10 2.01 12.47 -8.64
C PHE A 10 2.37 10.99 -8.53
N VAL A 11 2.32 10.23 -9.64
CA VAL A 11 2.65 8.80 -9.65
C VAL A 11 4.15 8.53 -9.42
N THR A 12 5.04 9.46 -9.76
CA THR A 12 6.50 9.28 -9.63
C THR A 12 7.11 9.93 -8.39
N LEU A 13 6.72 11.17 -8.05
CA LEU A 13 7.24 11.87 -6.86
C LEU A 13 6.67 11.32 -5.57
N LEU A 14 5.37 11.01 -5.52
CA LEU A 14 4.74 10.62 -4.26
C LEU A 14 5.37 9.36 -3.66
N PRO A 15 5.57 8.26 -4.42
CA PRO A 15 6.25 7.08 -3.90
C PRO A 15 7.68 7.37 -3.44
N LEU A 16 8.41 8.21 -4.18
CA LEU A 16 9.77 8.61 -3.82
C LEU A 16 9.80 9.44 -2.54
N ILE A 17 8.83 10.34 -2.34
CA ILE A 17 8.66 11.11 -1.11
C ILE A 17 8.35 10.19 0.07
N ILE A 18 7.48 9.19 -0.11
CA ILE A 18 7.17 8.19 0.92
C ILE A 18 8.44 7.44 1.35
N VAL A 19 9.23 6.95 0.38
CA VAL A 19 10.49 6.25 0.65
C VAL A 19 11.47 7.19 1.35
N ALA A 20 11.67 8.40 0.82
CA ALA A 20 12.59 9.39 1.37
C ALA A 20 12.21 9.78 2.81
N GLN A 21 10.93 10.03 3.08
CA GLN A 21 10.43 10.32 4.41
C GLN A 21 10.76 9.19 5.39
N ALA A 22 10.49 7.93 5.01
CA ALA A 22 10.79 6.80 5.88
C ALA A 22 12.29 6.68 6.15
N VAL A 23 13.13 6.78 5.12
CA VAL A 23 14.59 6.74 5.27
C VAL A 23 15.09 7.87 6.18
N VAL A 24 14.58 9.09 6.00
CA VAL A 24 14.93 10.26 6.84
C VAL A 24 14.52 10.02 8.29
N VAL A 25 13.32 9.51 8.56
CA VAL A 25 12.87 9.21 9.93
C VAL A 25 13.77 8.16 10.57
N ILE A 26 14.10 7.07 9.86
CA ILE A 26 14.99 6.02 10.36
C ILE A 26 16.38 6.59 10.64
N TRP A 27 16.90 7.44 9.75
CA TRP A 27 18.19 8.09 9.90
C TRP A 27 18.22 9.07 11.08
N LEU A 28 17.16 9.87 11.25
CA LEU A 28 17.04 10.79 12.38
C LEU A 28 17.01 10.01 13.71
N VAL A 29 16.27 8.91 13.77
CA VAL A 29 16.21 8.09 14.99
C VAL A 29 17.55 7.38 15.23
N ALA A 30 18.23 6.91 14.19
CA ALA A 30 19.55 6.28 14.35
C ALA A 30 20.64 7.28 14.79
N HIS A 31 20.55 8.54 14.38
CA HIS A 31 21.59 9.54 14.64
C HIS A 31 21.32 10.40 15.88
N PHE A 32 20.06 10.75 16.13
CA PHE A 32 19.63 11.62 17.24
C PHE A 32 18.82 10.89 18.31
N GLY A 33 18.48 9.61 18.08
CA GLY A 33 17.80 8.80 19.08
C GLY A 33 18.72 8.53 20.26
N SER A 34 18.53 9.31 21.33
CA SER A 34 19.18 9.03 22.61
C SER A 34 18.70 7.70 23.21
N ASP A 35 19.44 7.20 24.20
CA ASP A 35 19.11 5.97 24.95
C ASP A 35 17.70 6.00 25.60
N SER A 36 17.06 7.17 25.68
CA SER A 36 15.69 7.32 26.18
C SER A 36 14.61 6.70 25.28
N ILE A 37 14.84 6.59 23.97
CA ILE A 37 13.87 6.00 23.03
C ILE A 37 13.76 4.48 23.23
N PRO A 38 14.85 3.70 23.17
CA PRO A 38 14.77 2.26 23.43
C PRO A 38 14.38 1.95 24.89
N ALA A 39 14.60 2.87 25.84
CA ALA A 39 14.18 2.71 27.24
C ALA A 39 12.67 2.87 27.48
N ASN A 40 11.90 3.36 26.51
CA ASN A 40 10.46 3.52 26.65
C ASN A 40 9.74 2.15 26.57
N GLN A 41 8.81 1.90 27.50
CA GLN A 41 8.10 0.62 27.66
C GLN A 41 7.45 0.09 26.37
N VAL A 42 6.91 1.00 25.54
CA VAL A 42 6.28 0.62 24.27
C VAL A 42 7.31 0.01 23.32
N PHE A 43 8.47 0.65 23.19
CA PHE A 43 9.54 0.16 22.33
C PHE A 43 10.17 -1.11 22.91
N GLN A 44 10.38 -1.20 24.24
CA GLN A 44 10.88 -2.43 24.86
C GLN A 44 10.02 -3.65 24.53
N THR A 45 8.69 -3.52 24.66
CA THR A 45 7.77 -4.60 24.30
C THR A 45 7.91 -5.00 22.82
N ALA A 46 8.08 -4.02 21.93
CA ALA A 46 8.30 -4.27 20.51
C ALA A 46 9.66 -4.91 20.21
N LEU A 47 10.72 -4.53 20.92
CA LEU A 47 12.05 -5.11 20.81
C LEU A 47 12.08 -6.56 21.31
N GLU A 48 11.38 -6.86 22.40
CA GLU A 48 11.21 -8.23 22.90
C GLU A 48 10.49 -9.11 21.87
N LYS A 49 9.39 -8.63 21.29
CA LYS A 49 8.69 -9.36 20.22
C LYS A 49 9.51 -9.52 18.95
N LEU A 50 10.30 -8.52 18.59
CA LEU A 50 11.26 -8.64 17.49
C LEU A 50 12.29 -9.74 17.80
N ALA A 51 12.81 -9.82 19.03
CA ALA A 51 13.76 -10.84 19.44
C ALA A 51 13.15 -12.26 19.43
N GLU A 52 11.88 -12.41 19.81
CA GLU A 52 11.14 -13.68 19.68
C GLU A 52 11.00 -14.09 18.20
N ALA A 53 10.69 -13.14 17.32
CA ALA A 53 10.47 -13.41 15.90
C ALA A 53 11.76 -13.61 15.10
N VAL A 54 12.84 -12.93 15.50
CA VAL A 54 14.16 -12.98 14.89
C VAL A 54 15.20 -13.20 15.99
N PRO A 55 15.48 -14.46 16.39
CA PRO A 55 16.38 -14.76 17.49
C PRO A 55 17.79 -14.19 17.33
N ALA A 56 18.26 -14.06 16.08
CA ALA A 56 19.55 -13.46 15.76
C ALA A 56 19.62 -11.95 16.05
N SER A 57 18.50 -11.28 16.33
CA SER A 57 18.50 -9.87 16.75
C SER A 57 18.84 -9.69 18.24
N ALA A 58 18.73 -10.75 19.05
CA ALA A 58 19.02 -10.69 20.49
C ALA A 58 20.50 -10.43 20.81
N THR A 59 21.40 -10.70 19.86
CA THR A 59 22.84 -10.42 20.02
C THR A 59 23.22 -8.98 19.66
N LEU A 60 22.30 -8.22 19.06
CA LEU A 60 22.53 -6.83 18.67
C LEU A 60 22.37 -5.89 19.86
N SER A 61 22.98 -4.70 19.76
CA SER A 61 22.74 -3.60 20.71
C SER A 61 21.29 -3.09 20.63
N ASP A 62 20.79 -2.47 21.71
CA ASP A 62 19.40 -1.98 21.74
C ASP A 62 19.13 -0.92 20.65
N ALA A 63 20.13 -0.10 20.32
CA ALA A 63 20.05 0.87 19.22
C ALA A 63 19.89 0.17 17.86
N GLU A 64 20.69 -0.88 17.59
CA GLU A 64 20.59 -1.66 16.36
C GLU A 64 19.28 -2.45 16.26
N ARG A 65 18.75 -2.96 17.39
CA ARG A 65 17.43 -3.62 17.40
C ARG A 65 16.31 -2.63 17.12
N LEU A 66 16.37 -1.43 17.69
CA LEU A 66 15.41 -0.37 17.40
C LEU A 66 15.48 0.04 15.94
N GLN A 67 16.68 0.10 15.38
CA GLN A 67 16.86 0.35 13.97
C GLN A 67 16.28 -0.78 13.10
N LEU A 68 16.54 -2.04 13.43
CA LEU A 68 15.95 -3.20 12.76
C LEU A 68 14.42 -3.19 12.85
N LEU A 69 13.87 -2.82 14.00
CA LEU A 69 12.43 -2.63 14.20
C LEU A 69 11.89 -1.61 13.19
N LEU A 70 12.50 -0.42 13.08
CA LEU A 70 12.04 0.61 12.16
C LEU A 70 12.19 0.21 10.69
N LEU A 71 13.30 -0.44 10.33
CA LEU A 71 13.51 -1.00 8.99
C LEU A 71 12.43 -2.03 8.65
N SER A 72 12.06 -2.90 9.59
CA SER A 72 11.00 -3.90 9.38
C SER A 72 9.61 -3.29 9.18
N GLN A 73 9.32 -2.13 9.78
CA GLN A 73 8.04 -1.42 9.57
C GLN A 73 7.89 -0.92 8.13
N PHE A 74 9.00 -0.68 7.44
CA PHE A 74 8.97 -0.19 6.07
C PHE A 74 8.27 -1.16 5.11
N ASN A 75 8.30 -2.46 5.40
CA ASN A 75 7.59 -3.47 4.61
C ASN A 75 6.07 -3.18 4.49
N PHE A 76 5.43 -2.80 5.60
CA PHE A 76 4.02 -2.41 5.60
C PHE A 76 3.81 -0.98 5.12
N TYR A 77 4.76 -0.08 5.38
CA TYR A 77 4.71 1.30 4.89
C TYR A 77 4.71 1.38 3.35
N LEU A 78 5.39 0.46 2.68
CA LEU A 78 5.36 0.34 1.21
C LEU A 78 3.96 0.06 0.65
N LEU A 79 3.02 -0.48 1.42
CA LEU A 79 1.64 -0.73 0.97
C LEU A 79 0.86 0.57 0.70
N LEU A 80 1.34 1.71 1.18
CA LEU A 80 0.76 3.02 0.86
C LEU A 80 0.93 3.36 -0.63
N ILE A 81 2.06 2.97 -1.23
CA ILE A 81 2.39 3.25 -2.64
C ILE A 81 1.37 2.63 -3.61
N PRO A 82 1.15 1.30 -3.62
CA PRO A 82 0.20 0.70 -4.55
C PRO A 82 -1.22 1.20 -4.29
N ALA A 83 -1.56 1.52 -3.03
CA ALA A 83 -2.87 2.02 -2.68
C ALA A 83 -3.18 3.39 -3.28
N MET A 84 -2.25 4.34 -3.11
CA MET A 84 -2.41 5.68 -3.65
C MET A 84 -2.39 5.70 -5.17
N ILE A 85 -1.49 4.93 -5.79
CA ILE A 85 -1.41 4.82 -7.25
C ILE A 85 -2.69 4.20 -7.81
N ALA A 86 -3.15 3.06 -7.26
CA ALA A 86 -4.33 2.37 -7.77
C ALA A 86 -5.62 3.22 -7.65
N ILE A 87 -5.81 3.97 -6.56
CA ILE A 87 -6.94 4.89 -6.41
C ILE A 87 -6.85 6.06 -7.38
N GLY A 88 -5.65 6.59 -7.60
CA GLY A 88 -5.40 7.61 -8.61
C GLY A 88 -5.83 7.13 -10.00
N PHE A 89 -5.32 5.96 -10.42
CA PHE A 89 -5.67 5.34 -11.69
C PHE A 89 -7.17 5.05 -11.82
N ALA A 90 -7.81 4.49 -10.79
CA ALA A 90 -9.26 4.24 -10.80
C ALA A 90 -10.06 5.54 -10.99
N THR A 91 -9.65 6.61 -10.32
CA THR A 91 -10.29 7.92 -10.40
C THR A 91 -10.15 8.51 -11.81
N PHE A 92 -8.93 8.54 -12.35
CA PHE A 92 -8.69 9.07 -13.69
C PHE A 92 -9.39 8.24 -14.76
N SER A 93 -9.36 6.92 -14.64
CA SER A 93 -9.94 6.03 -15.64
C SER A 93 -11.48 6.09 -15.71
N ILE A 94 -12.15 6.55 -14.65
CA ILE A 94 -13.60 6.84 -14.67
C ILE A 94 -13.86 8.26 -15.17
N VAL A 95 -13.07 9.25 -14.75
CA VAL A 95 -13.23 10.64 -15.24
C VAL A 95 -13.03 10.71 -16.75
N ASP A 96 -12.02 10.01 -17.27
CA ASP A 96 -11.73 9.92 -18.69
C ASP A 96 -12.85 9.20 -19.46
N GLU A 97 -13.46 8.20 -18.84
CA GLU A 97 -14.62 7.46 -19.37
C GLU A 97 -15.91 8.31 -19.37
N LYS A 98 -16.10 9.21 -18.37
CA LYS A 98 -17.18 10.20 -18.38
C LYS A 98 -17.00 11.26 -19.48
N LEU A 99 -15.76 11.67 -19.76
CA LEU A 99 -15.44 12.69 -20.76
C LEU A 99 -15.47 12.15 -22.20
N SER A 100 -15.09 10.87 -22.41
CA SER A 100 -14.99 10.25 -23.74
C SER A 100 -16.27 9.54 -24.22
N ARG A 101 -17.31 9.42 -23.38
CA ARG A 101 -18.56 8.65 -23.67
C ARG A 101 -18.31 7.20 -24.10
N SER A 102 -17.18 6.59 -23.73
CA SER A 102 -16.77 5.27 -24.22
C SER A 102 -17.53 4.07 -23.62
N LEU A 103 -18.58 4.30 -22.82
CA LEU A 103 -19.39 3.23 -22.21
C LEU A 103 -20.44 2.65 -23.16
N GLU A 104 -20.85 3.38 -24.20
CA GLU A 104 -21.83 2.89 -25.19
C GLU A 104 -21.30 1.73 -26.05
N PRO A 105 -20.04 1.73 -26.53
CA PRO A 105 -19.52 0.64 -27.36
C PRO A 105 -19.15 -0.63 -26.58
N LEU A 106 -18.80 -0.52 -25.28
CA LEU A 106 -18.40 -1.67 -24.44
C LEU A 106 -19.57 -2.44 -23.83
N LEU A 107 -20.78 -1.86 -23.83
CA LEU A 107 -22.01 -2.59 -23.50
C LEU A 107 -22.51 -3.49 -24.64
N ALA A 108 -21.96 -3.33 -25.84
CA ALA A 108 -22.32 -4.09 -27.04
C ALA A 108 -21.45 -5.35 -27.23
N THR A 109 -20.40 -5.55 -26.44
CA THR A 109 -19.56 -6.76 -26.48
C THR A 109 -20.02 -7.79 -25.44
N PRO A 110 -19.96 -9.10 -25.74
CA PRO A 110 -20.43 -10.16 -24.85
C PRO A 110 -19.46 -10.47 -23.70
N VAL A 111 -18.92 -9.44 -23.03
CA VAL A 111 -17.97 -9.57 -21.90
C VAL A 111 -18.71 -9.29 -20.59
N ARG A 112 -18.47 -10.11 -19.56
CA ARG A 112 -19.14 -9.92 -18.26
C ARG A 112 -18.58 -8.67 -17.58
N THR A 113 -19.42 -7.89 -16.91
CA THR A 113 -19.00 -6.62 -16.26
C THR A 113 -17.88 -6.83 -15.24
N TRP A 114 -17.83 -7.97 -14.55
CA TRP A 114 -16.73 -8.27 -13.62
C TRP A 114 -15.39 -8.54 -14.33
N GLU A 115 -15.39 -9.14 -15.53
CA GLU A 115 -14.18 -9.39 -16.33
C GLU A 115 -13.58 -8.08 -16.83
N LEU A 116 -14.45 -7.16 -17.27
CA LEU A 116 -14.05 -5.83 -17.73
C LEU A 116 -13.48 -5.00 -16.57
N LEU A 117 -14.18 -4.96 -15.43
CA LEU A 117 -13.71 -4.24 -14.25
C LEU A 117 -12.39 -4.82 -13.70
N LEU A 118 -12.25 -6.15 -13.69
CA LEU A 118 -11.03 -6.82 -13.26
C LEU A 118 -9.87 -6.55 -14.23
N GLY A 119 -10.10 -6.61 -15.55
CA GLY A 119 -9.09 -6.28 -16.54
C GLY A 119 -8.60 -4.83 -16.41
N LYS A 120 -9.53 -3.91 -16.16
CA LYS A 120 -9.22 -2.49 -15.90
C LYS A 120 -8.43 -2.31 -14.60
N ALA A 121 -8.82 -3.05 -13.55
CA ALA A 121 -8.11 -3.07 -12.27
C ALA A 121 -6.69 -3.59 -12.41
N LEU A 122 -6.49 -4.70 -13.10
CA LEU A 122 -5.17 -5.27 -13.34
C LEU A 122 -4.30 -4.34 -14.19
N SER A 123 -4.87 -3.68 -15.20
CA SER A 123 -4.14 -2.70 -16.00
C SER A 123 -3.62 -1.51 -15.18
N GLY A 124 -4.34 -1.09 -14.13
CA GLY A 124 -3.89 -0.06 -13.18
C GLY A 124 -3.02 -0.60 -12.03
N ALA A 125 -3.23 -1.84 -11.62
CA ALA A 125 -2.49 -2.46 -10.53
C ALA A 125 -1.07 -2.86 -10.95
N ILE A 126 -0.87 -3.34 -12.18
CA ILE A 126 0.47 -3.71 -12.69
C ILE A 126 1.49 -2.55 -12.57
N PRO A 127 1.22 -1.33 -13.07
CA PRO A 127 2.17 -0.23 -12.91
C PRO A 127 2.36 0.15 -11.44
N ALA A 128 1.32 0.06 -10.61
CA ALA A 128 1.43 0.31 -9.17
C ALA A 128 2.37 -0.70 -8.47
N LEU A 129 2.32 -1.97 -8.86
CA LEU A 129 3.21 -3.02 -8.36
C LEU A 129 4.65 -2.80 -8.78
N LEU A 130 4.89 -2.49 -10.05
CA LEU A 130 6.23 -2.21 -10.56
C LEU A 130 6.88 -1.04 -9.81
N VAL A 131 6.14 0.07 -9.62
CA VAL A 131 6.62 1.22 -8.86
C VAL A 131 6.92 0.85 -7.41
N THR A 132 6.08 0.02 -6.79
CA THR A 132 6.31 -0.44 -5.41
C THR A 132 7.58 -1.28 -5.30
N TRP A 133 7.83 -2.20 -6.24
CA TRP A 133 9.05 -3.01 -6.25
C TRP A 133 10.30 -2.18 -6.54
N VAL A 134 10.22 -1.19 -7.43
CA VAL A 134 11.32 -0.23 -7.66
C VAL A 134 11.61 0.56 -6.39
N CYS A 135 10.58 1.04 -5.68
CA CYS A 135 10.72 1.74 -4.41
C CYS A 135 11.31 0.85 -3.31
N ALA A 136 10.92 -0.43 -3.26
CA ALA A 136 11.50 -1.42 -2.36
C ALA A 136 12.99 -1.63 -2.64
N GLY A 137 13.38 -1.76 -3.92
CA GLY A 137 14.78 -1.84 -4.33
C GLY A 137 15.58 -0.58 -3.99
N CYS A 138 14.99 0.60 -4.21
CA CYS A 138 15.58 1.89 -3.84
C CYS A 138 15.81 1.99 -2.33
N PHE A 139 14.84 1.58 -1.52
CA PHE A 139 14.97 1.53 -0.08
C PHE A 139 16.11 0.59 0.37
N LEU A 140 16.16 -0.63 -0.19
CA LEU A 140 17.26 -1.56 0.09
C LEU A 140 18.61 -0.94 -0.27
N LEU A 141 18.72 -0.28 -1.43
CA LEU A 141 19.94 0.41 -1.83
C LEU A 141 20.30 1.52 -0.83
N CYS A 142 19.36 2.37 -0.44
CA CYS A 142 19.57 3.42 0.56
C CYS A 142 20.08 2.85 1.90
N THR A 143 19.50 1.75 2.38
CA THR A 143 19.94 1.13 3.63
C THR A 143 21.38 0.58 3.56
N VAL A 144 21.80 0.04 2.41
CA VAL A 144 23.20 -0.37 2.20
C VAL A 144 24.12 0.85 2.15
N LEU A 145 23.75 1.90 1.42
CA LEU A 145 24.53 3.13 1.30
C LEU A 145 24.71 3.85 2.65
N LEU A 146 23.74 3.74 3.55
CA LEU A 146 23.80 4.28 4.91
C LEU A 146 24.62 3.41 5.88
N GLY A 147 25.19 2.29 5.43
CA GLY A 147 26.04 1.40 6.23
C GLY A 147 25.28 0.34 7.03
N TRP A 148 23.98 0.19 6.81
CA TRP A 148 23.11 -0.72 7.57
C TRP A 148 22.84 -2.05 6.86
N GLY A 149 23.67 -2.38 5.87
CA GLY A 149 23.50 -3.58 5.04
C GLY A 149 23.50 -4.89 5.84
N HIS A 150 24.15 -4.95 6.99
CA HIS A 150 24.16 -6.14 7.84
C HIS A 150 22.77 -6.48 8.41
N LEU A 151 21.95 -5.46 8.71
CA LEU A 151 20.57 -5.62 9.21
C LEU A 151 19.60 -6.15 8.16
N LEU A 152 19.93 -6.00 6.86
CA LEU A 152 19.05 -6.47 5.77
C LEU A 152 18.85 -7.98 5.80
N SER A 153 19.89 -8.74 6.19
CA SER A 153 19.79 -10.20 6.33
C SER A 153 18.75 -10.63 7.36
N LEU A 154 18.52 -9.80 8.38
CA LEU A 154 17.55 -10.03 9.45
C LEU A 154 16.16 -9.48 9.09
N MET A 155 16.11 -8.44 8.25
CA MET A 155 14.87 -7.83 7.79
C MET A 155 14.19 -8.65 6.68
N ILE A 156 14.98 -9.19 5.74
CA ILE A 156 14.48 -9.95 4.59
C ILE A 156 14.10 -11.36 5.05
N THR A 157 12.88 -11.47 5.56
CA THR A 157 12.28 -12.73 6.01
C THR A 157 11.25 -13.24 4.99
N PRO A 158 10.78 -14.49 5.09
CA PRO A 158 9.70 -14.98 4.22
C PRO A 158 8.43 -14.11 4.26
N SER A 159 8.16 -13.45 5.40
CA SER A 159 7.05 -12.50 5.53
C SER A 159 7.20 -11.29 4.61
N TRP A 160 8.43 -10.82 4.35
CA TRP A 160 8.70 -9.71 3.43
C TRP A 160 8.28 -10.05 2.00
N PHE A 161 8.59 -11.26 1.55
CA PHE A 161 8.17 -11.75 0.24
C PHE A 161 6.65 -11.91 0.15
N LEU A 162 6.00 -12.43 1.20
CA LEU A 162 4.54 -12.51 1.25
C LEU A 162 3.90 -11.13 1.16
N THR A 163 4.45 -10.13 1.85
CA THR A 163 3.96 -8.76 1.73
C THR A 163 4.11 -8.27 0.30
N MET A 164 5.31 -8.37 -0.29
CA MET A 164 5.60 -7.84 -1.63
C MET A 164 4.83 -8.51 -2.77
N PHE A 165 4.64 -9.83 -2.70
CA PHE A 165 4.07 -10.61 -3.81
C PHE A 165 2.62 -11.03 -3.60
N LEU A 166 2.07 -10.93 -2.38
CA LEU A 166 0.70 -11.33 -2.10
C LEU A 166 -0.13 -10.20 -1.47
N LEU A 167 0.39 -9.54 -0.43
CA LEU A 167 -0.34 -8.45 0.22
C LEU A 167 -0.38 -7.17 -0.65
N THR A 168 0.72 -6.84 -1.32
CA THR A 168 0.79 -5.66 -2.20
C THR A 168 -0.20 -5.76 -3.38
N PRO A 169 -0.30 -6.89 -4.12
CA PRO A 169 -1.32 -7.03 -5.17
C PRO A 169 -2.76 -6.98 -4.68
N THR A 170 -3.06 -7.61 -3.54
CA THR A 170 -4.41 -7.57 -2.96
C THR A 170 -4.77 -6.15 -2.51
N VAL A 171 -3.87 -5.44 -1.83
CA VAL A 171 -4.07 -4.03 -1.48
C VAL A 171 -4.25 -3.15 -2.72
N ALA A 172 -3.48 -3.37 -3.80
CA ALA A 172 -3.63 -2.63 -5.05
C ALA A 172 -5.03 -2.84 -5.66
N LEU A 173 -5.51 -4.08 -5.66
CA LEU A 173 -6.84 -4.43 -6.15
C LEU A 173 -7.95 -3.79 -5.30
N LEU A 174 -7.85 -3.89 -3.98
CA LEU A 174 -8.78 -3.27 -3.03
C LEU A 174 -8.89 -1.77 -3.28
N SER A 175 -7.73 -1.15 -3.46
CA SER A 175 -7.58 0.28 -3.71
C SER A 175 -8.26 0.70 -4.99
N PHE A 176 -8.06 -0.07 -6.06
CA PHE A 176 -8.75 0.18 -7.31
C PHE A 176 -10.27 0.06 -7.18
N ILE A 177 -10.77 -1.01 -6.53
CA ILE A 177 -12.21 -1.23 -6.30
C ILE A 177 -12.82 -0.08 -5.51
N LEU A 178 -12.16 0.35 -4.44
CA LEU A 178 -12.62 1.47 -3.62
C LEU A 178 -12.57 2.79 -4.39
N GLY A 179 -11.56 3.00 -5.23
CA GLY A 179 -11.49 4.14 -6.14
C GLY A 179 -12.64 4.18 -7.14
N ILE A 180 -13.04 3.01 -7.66
CA ILE A 180 -14.22 2.88 -8.53
C ILE A 180 -15.51 3.25 -7.80
N ILE A 181 -15.72 2.68 -6.61
CA ILE A 181 -16.91 2.96 -5.78
C ILE A 181 -16.95 4.44 -5.41
N GLY A 182 -15.79 5.03 -5.14
CA GLY A 182 -15.64 6.45 -4.84
C GLY A 182 -15.98 7.38 -5.99
N SER A 183 -15.38 7.11 -7.15
CA SER A 183 -15.53 7.95 -8.34
C SER A 183 -16.94 7.87 -8.96
N SER A 184 -17.66 6.77 -8.74
CA SER A 184 -19.07 6.68 -9.14
C SER A 184 -19.99 7.57 -8.31
N ARG A 185 -19.64 7.84 -7.05
CA ARG A 185 -20.43 8.67 -6.13
C ARG A 185 -19.95 10.12 -6.04
N ALA A 186 -18.68 10.38 -6.33
CA ALA A 186 -18.07 11.70 -6.22
C ALA A 186 -18.34 12.57 -7.45
N SER A 187 -18.65 13.85 -7.21
CA SER A 187 -18.72 14.89 -8.24
C SER A 187 -17.34 15.21 -8.83
N ASP A 188 -16.28 15.08 -8.01
CA ASP A 188 -14.93 15.57 -8.32
C ASP A 188 -13.84 14.53 -8.06
N SER A 189 -12.80 14.53 -8.90
CA SER A 189 -11.64 13.64 -8.79
C SER A 189 -10.91 13.75 -7.45
N LYS A 190 -10.89 14.94 -6.84
CA LYS A 190 -10.28 15.16 -5.51
C LYS A 190 -11.05 14.44 -4.40
N SER A 191 -12.39 14.47 -4.46
CA SER A 191 -13.24 13.79 -3.48
C SER A 191 -13.11 12.27 -3.58
N ALA A 192 -12.91 11.75 -4.79
CA ALA A 192 -12.61 10.34 -5.01
C ALA A 192 -11.22 9.94 -4.47
N GLN A 193 -10.20 10.79 -4.62
CA GLN A 193 -8.87 10.54 -4.04
C GLN A 193 -8.88 10.51 -2.51
N ASN A 194 -9.78 11.26 -1.85
CA ASN A 194 -9.89 11.23 -0.39
C ASN A 194 -10.31 9.85 0.16
N LEU A 195 -10.87 8.97 -0.66
CA LEU A 195 -11.09 7.57 -0.28
C LEU A 195 -9.81 6.76 -0.10
N ALA A 196 -8.65 7.26 -0.57
CA ALA A 196 -7.36 6.67 -0.23
C ALA A 196 -7.13 6.60 1.29
N VAL A 197 -7.68 7.54 2.04
CA VAL A 197 -7.63 7.54 3.51
C VAL A 197 -8.23 6.25 4.09
N LEU A 198 -9.25 5.66 3.44
CA LEU A 198 -9.89 4.42 3.89
C LEU A 198 -8.92 3.23 3.92
N ILE A 199 -7.84 3.28 3.15
CA ILE A 199 -6.83 2.21 3.07
C ILE A 199 -5.56 2.61 3.80
N VAL A 200 -5.17 3.89 3.70
CA VAL A 200 -4.03 4.45 4.42
C VAL A 200 -4.20 4.26 5.93
N ILE A 201 -5.39 4.53 6.49
CA ILE A 201 -5.63 4.41 7.93
C ILE A 201 -5.44 2.97 8.42
N PRO A 202 -6.08 1.93 7.85
CA PRO A 202 -5.80 0.54 8.23
C PRO A 202 -4.32 0.14 8.14
N VAL A 203 -3.60 0.58 7.09
CA VAL A 203 -2.17 0.30 6.95
C VAL A 203 -1.38 0.95 8.10
N LEU A 204 -1.68 2.20 8.44
CA LEU A 204 -1.05 2.88 9.58
C LEU A 204 -1.42 2.23 10.92
N VAL A 205 -2.63 1.71 11.08
CA VAL A 205 -3.03 0.94 12.27
C VAL A 205 -2.22 -0.35 12.39
N ILE A 206 -2.00 -1.08 11.29
CA ILE A 206 -1.17 -2.30 11.28
C ILE A 206 0.26 -1.96 11.75
N ILE A 207 0.85 -0.90 11.21
CA ILE A 207 2.18 -0.41 11.60
C ILE A 207 2.19 -0.02 13.09
N GLY A 208 1.19 0.73 13.54
CA GLY A 208 1.06 1.14 14.93
C GLY A 208 0.95 -0.06 15.89
N VAL A 209 0.14 -1.06 15.55
CA VAL A 209 0.01 -2.29 16.34
C VAL A 209 1.32 -3.05 16.42
N GLN A 210 2.07 -3.14 15.32
CA GLN A 210 3.38 -3.79 15.33
C GLN A 210 4.41 -3.00 16.15
N LEU A 211 4.39 -1.67 16.09
CA LEU A 211 5.21 -0.79 16.93
C LEU A 211 4.89 -0.89 18.43
N THR A 212 3.66 -1.26 18.81
CA THR A 212 3.35 -1.53 20.22
C THR A 212 3.88 -2.87 20.73
N GLY A 213 4.42 -3.71 19.85
CA GLY A 213 4.91 -5.04 20.24
C GLY A 213 3.80 -6.01 20.65
N ARG A 214 2.53 -5.75 20.31
CA ARG A 214 1.45 -6.70 20.62
C ARG A 214 1.40 -7.86 19.64
N ILE A 215 1.68 -7.59 18.37
CA ILE A 215 1.61 -8.56 17.28
C ILE A 215 2.84 -8.37 16.41
N TRP A 216 3.57 -9.46 16.16
CA TRP A 216 4.62 -9.49 15.14
C TRP A 216 4.13 -10.26 13.92
N PHE A 217 4.19 -9.62 12.75
CA PHE A 217 3.78 -10.23 11.50
C PHE A 217 4.90 -11.14 10.95
N THR A 218 4.93 -12.39 11.44
CA THR A 218 5.72 -13.46 10.84
C THR A 218 5.02 -14.00 9.58
N THR A 219 5.43 -15.17 9.07
CA THR A 219 4.89 -15.76 7.84
C THR A 219 3.37 -16.02 7.93
N LEU A 220 2.90 -16.65 9.02
CA LEU A 220 1.52 -17.10 9.15
C LEU A 220 0.52 -15.93 9.35
N PRO A 221 0.76 -14.96 10.27
CA PRO A 221 -0.11 -13.80 10.40
C PRO A 221 -0.18 -12.94 9.13
N THR A 222 0.95 -12.79 8.42
CA THR A 222 1.00 -12.05 7.14
C THR A 222 0.19 -12.76 6.06
N LEU A 223 0.25 -14.09 5.99
CA LEU A 223 -0.56 -14.87 5.05
C LEU A 223 -2.06 -14.73 5.37
N LEU A 224 -2.45 -14.85 6.64
CA LEU A 224 -3.84 -14.67 7.05
C LEU A 224 -4.35 -13.25 6.74
N LEU A 225 -3.52 -12.24 6.96
CA LEU A 225 -3.83 -10.86 6.61
C LEU A 225 -4.06 -10.72 5.09
N ALA A 226 -3.16 -11.27 4.26
CA ALA A 226 -3.29 -11.21 2.81
C ALA A 226 -4.53 -11.95 2.30
N LEU A 227 -4.86 -13.11 2.87
CA LEU A 227 -6.10 -13.83 2.57
C LEU A 227 -7.34 -13.05 3.03
N GLY A 228 -7.28 -12.40 4.19
CA GLY A 228 -8.34 -11.55 4.71
C GLY A 228 -8.61 -10.36 3.79
N VAL A 229 -7.57 -9.65 3.35
CA VAL A 229 -7.69 -8.56 2.37
C VAL A 229 -8.23 -9.09 1.04
N GLY A 230 -7.71 -10.22 0.55
CA GLY A 230 -8.20 -10.85 -0.69
C GLY A 230 -9.68 -11.26 -0.61
N LEU A 231 -10.18 -11.69 0.55
CA LEU A 231 -11.61 -11.94 0.75
C LEU A 231 -12.42 -10.65 0.66
N VAL A 232 -11.91 -9.56 1.24
CA VAL A 232 -12.53 -8.22 1.12
C VAL A 232 -12.54 -7.76 -0.33
N ASP A 233 -11.51 -8.06 -1.14
CA ASP A 233 -11.50 -7.76 -2.57
C ASP A 233 -12.64 -8.45 -3.32
N VAL A 234 -12.86 -9.74 -3.06
CA VAL A 234 -13.97 -10.49 -3.68
C VAL A 234 -15.31 -9.86 -3.32
N LEU A 235 -15.52 -9.53 -2.05
CA LEU A 235 -16.75 -8.85 -1.60
C LEU A 235 -16.87 -7.45 -2.21
N GLY A 236 -15.77 -6.71 -2.30
CA GLY A 236 -15.69 -5.39 -2.90
C GLY A 236 -16.06 -5.41 -4.39
N LEU A 237 -15.58 -6.40 -5.14
CA LEU A 237 -15.93 -6.60 -6.56
C LEU A 237 -17.43 -6.90 -6.72
N LEU A 238 -18.01 -7.73 -5.84
CA LEU A 238 -19.45 -8.01 -5.85
C LEU A 238 -20.28 -6.74 -5.57
N VAL A 239 -19.83 -5.89 -4.65
CA VAL A 239 -20.48 -4.61 -4.37
C VAL A 239 -20.32 -3.64 -5.54
N ALA A 240 -19.11 -3.52 -6.08
CA ALA A 240 -18.82 -2.63 -7.21
C ALA A 240 -19.63 -3.00 -8.45
N THR A 241 -19.76 -4.29 -8.77
CA THR A 241 -20.58 -4.77 -9.88
C THR A 241 -22.07 -4.47 -9.70
N ARG A 242 -22.60 -4.61 -8.47
CA ARG A 242 -23.99 -4.21 -8.15
C ARG A 242 -24.20 -2.70 -8.25
N LEU A 243 -23.25 -1.88 -7.79
CA LEU A 243 -23.31 -0.43 -7.97
C LEU A 243 -23.23 -0.01 -9.46
N PHE A 244 -22.51 -0.77 -10.28
CA PHE A 244 -22.38 -0.55 -11.72
C PHE A 244 -23.57 -1.07 -12.56
N GLN A 245 -24.66 -1.55 -11.95
CA GLN A 245 -25.84 -2.02 -12.70
C GLN A 245 -26.61 -0.87 -13.36
N ARG A 246 -26.24 -0.62 -14.63
CA ARG A 246 -26.96 -0.22 -15.87
C ARG A 246 -28.23 0.66 -15.83
N GLU A 247 -29.05 0.66 -14.78
CA GLU A 247 -30.41 1.22 -14.83
C GLU A 247 -30.53 2.66 -14.28
N SER A 248 -29.60 3.08 -13.42
CA SER A 248 -29.65 4.43 -12.82
C SER A 248 -28.84 5.50 -13.56
N ILE A 249 -27.95 5.09 -14.48
CA ILE A 249 -27.10 6.03 -15.24
C ILE A 249 -27.95 6.83 -16.24
N VAL A 250 -28.99 6.23 -16.84
CA VAL A 250 -29.84 6.90 -17.83
C VAL A 250 -30.79 7.93 -17.20
N VAL A 251 -31.14 7.80 -15.91
CA VAL A 251 -32.17 8.65 -15.27
C VAL A 251 -31.58 9.80 -14.44
N LYS A 252 -30.35 9.67 -13.92
CA LYS A 252 -29.76 10.66 -12.98
C LYS A 252 -28.61 11.49 -13.51
N TRP A 253 -28.16 11.26 -14.74
CA TRP A 253 -27.02 11.99 -15.32
C TRP A 253 -27.52 13.12 -16.22
N ARG A 254 -27.90 14.23 -15.58
CA ARG A 254 -27.89 15.57 -16.19
C ARG A 254 -26.73 16.36 -15.61
#